data_AF-W2G3D6-F1
#
_entry.id   AF-W2G3D6-F1
#
_cell.length_a   1.000
_cell.length_b   1.000
_cell.length_c   1.000
_cell.angle_alpha   90.00
_cell.angle_beta   90.00
_cell.angle_gamma   90.00
#
_symmetry.space_group_name_H-M   'P 1'
#
loop_
_entity.id
_entity.type
_entity.pdbx_description
1 polymer ?
#
loop_
_entity_poly.entity_id
_entity_poly.type
_entity_poly.pdbx_seq_one_letter_code
_entity_poly.pdbx_strand_id
1 'polypeptide(L)'
;MPPPTTADSLQQFISAADWMRSRLVDFARISLPLEERLDKELTGTRRTERVTRNILTELSHEELGSLENVKMLLQNPATLAPPDSCGTVCMYSDASDEGWSIILAQVTEWSLSLPVDELDHTLLHCMSGTFHGASKNWGVIEIESYLSFERANQWVDVLSLVQAVPNQTPVQSLANLLPIEVVIGMNRPSPLRNIVTADSEGGQVHHFDEMSDNIVTHVNKL
;
A
#
# COMPACT_ATOMS: atom_id res chain seq x y z
N MET A 1 -17.33 -16.59 11.17
CA MET A 1 -18.27 -15.49 11.49
C MET A 1 -19.50 -15.62 10.60
N PRO A 2 -20.73 -15.58 11.15
CA PRO A 2 -21.95 -15.61 10.34
C PRO A 2 -22.06 -14.36 9.44
N PRO A 3 -22.83 -14.40 8.35
CA PRO A 3 -23.11 -13.22 7.55
C PRO A 3 -23.77 -12.12 8.40
N PRO A 4 -23.37 -10.84 8.22
CA PRO A 4 -24.00 -9.72 8.90
C PRO A 4 -25.45 -9.57 8.45
N THR A 5 -26.36 -9.37 9.39
CA THR A 5 -27.81 -9.21 9.13
C THR A 5 -28.30 -7.79 9.38
N THR A 6 -27.42 -6.89 9.84
CA THR A 6 -27.71 -5.47 10.09
C THR A 6 -26.61 -4.58 9.54
N ALA A 7 -26.93 -3.33 9.21
CA ALA A 7 -25.96 -2.36 8.72
C ALA A 7 -24.85 -2.10 9.75
N ASP A 8 -25.17 -2.13 11.05
CA ASP A 8 -24.19 -2.04 12.15
C ASP A 8 -23.17 -3.18 12.10
N SER A 9 -23.64 -4.42 11.96
CA SER A 9 -22.75 -5.59 11.90
C SER A 9 -21.90 -5.61 10.62
N LEU A 10 -22.44 -5.14 9.50
CA LEU A 10 -21.71 -4.99 8.25
C LEU A 10 -20.63 -3.91 8.38
N GLN A 11 -20.98 -2.74 8.92
CA GLN A 11 -20.03 -1.66 9.18
C GLN A 11 -18.92 -2.09 10.13
N GLN A 12 -19.26 -2.79 11.21
CA GLN A 12 -18.28 -3.31 12.16
C GLN A 12 -17.32 -4.29 11.49
N PHE A 13 -17.82 -5.18 10.63
CA PHE A 13 -16.99 -6.12 9.88
C PHE A 13 -16.01 -5.41 8.95
N ILE A 14 -16.51 -4.49 8.10
CA ILE A 14 -15.66 -3.72 7.17
C ILE A 14 -14.61 -2.93 7.95
N SER A 15 -15.03 -2.23 9.01
CA SER A 15 -14.12 -1.43 9.84
C SER A 15 -13.05 -2.30 10.50
N ALA A 16 -13.42 -3.47 11.02
CA ALA A 16 -12.48 -4.40 11.62
C ALA A 16 -11.49 -4.97 10.59
N ALA A 17 -11.94 -5.23 9.36
CA ALA A 17 -11.07 -5.68 8.28
C ALA A 17 -10.11 -4.58 7.81
N ASP A 18 -10.57 -3.32 7.73
CA ASP A 18 -9.76 -2.17 7.30
C ASP A 18 -8.56 -1.92 8.24
N TRP A 19 -8.66 -2.25 9.53
CA TRP A 19 -7.51 -2.23 10.45
C TRP A 19 -6.33 -3.09 9.97
N MET A 20 -6.59 -4.13 9.18
CA MET A 20 -5.58 -5.03 8.64
C MET A 20 -5.22 -4.73 7.18
N ARG A 21 -5.80 -3.71 6.55
CA ARG A 21 -5.71 -3.44 5.11
C ARG A 21 -4.29 -3.45 4.55
N SER A 22 -3.30 -3.03 5.34
CA SER A 22 -1.89 -3.00 4.92
C SER A 22 -1.27 -4.38 4.68
N ARG A 23 -1.98 -5.44 5.04
CA ARG A 23 -1.59 -6.85 4.89
C ARG A 23 -2.49 -7.61 3.92
N LEU A 24 -3.52 -6.94 3.40
CA LEU A 24 -4.55 -7.54 2.59
C LEU A 24 -4.37 -7.02 1.16
N VAL A 25 -3.84 -7.89 0.30
CA VAL A 25 -3.67 -7.56 -1.12
C VAL A 25 -5.03 -7.25 -1.72
N ASP A 26 -5.13 -6.11 -2.40
CA ASP A 26 -6.31 -5.69 -3.14
C ASP A 26 -7.61 -5.58 -2.33
N PHE A 27 -7.49 -5.31 -1.03
CA PHE A 27 -8.63 -5.22 -0.12
C PHE A 27 -9.75 -4.30 -0.61
N ALA A 28 -9.43 -3.09 -1.10
CA ALA A 28 -10.42 -2.08 -1.45
C ALA A 28 -11.36 -2.52 -2.59
N ARG A 29 -10.85 -3.25 -3.60
CA ARG A 29 -11.72 -3.79 -4.66
C ARG A 29 -12.56 -4.95 -4.14
N ILE A 30 -11.97 -5.79 -3.29
CA ILE A 30 -12.66 -6.96 -2.72
C ILE A 30 -13.76 -6.54 -1.73
N SER A 31 -13.56 -5.46 -0.96
CA SER A 31 -14.54 -4.91 -0.02
C SER A 31 -15.58 -4.00 -0.68
N LEU A 32 -15.33 -3.52 -1.91
CA LEU A 32 -16.18 -2.50 -2.56
C LEU A 32 -17.67 -2.85 -2.56
N PRO A 33 -18.12 -4.07 -2.95
CA PRO A 33 -19.56 -4.38 -2.94
C PRO A 33 -20.19 -4.27 -1.55
N LEU A 34 -19.41 -4.56 -0.50
CA LEU A 34 -19.88 -4.42 0.89
C LEU A 34 -19.96 -2.96 1.32
N GLU A 35 -19.00 -2.14 0.89
CA GLU A 35 -18.97 -0.70 1.16
C GLU A 35 -20.12 0.02 0.44
N GLU A 36 -20.34 -0.26 -0.84
CA GLU A 36 -21.45 0.27 -1.61
C GLU A 36 -22.80 -0.15 -1.02
N ARG A 37 -22.89 -1.41 -0.56
CA ARG A 37 -24.09 -1.87 0.14
C ARG A 37 -24.32 -1.09 1.43
N LEU A 38 -23.29 -0.92 2.24
CA LEU A 38 -23.38 -0.15 3.47
C LEU A 38 -23.81 1.30 3.18
N ASP A 39 -23.21 1.95 2.18
CA ASP A 39 -23.56 3.33 1.83
C ASP A 39 -25.00 3.46 1.32
N LYS A 40 -25.49 2.47 0.56
CA LYS A 40 -26.90 2.40 0.15
C LYS A 40 -27.84 2.33 1.36
N GLU A 41 -27.53 1.48 2.35
CA GLU A 41 -28.32 1.35 3.57
C GLU A 41 -28.26 2.62 4.45
N LEU A 42 -27.13 3.32 4.43
CA LEU A 42 -26.92 4.54 5.22
C LEU A 42 -27.43 5.80 4.52
N THR A 43 -27.74 5.75 3.23
CA THR A 43 -28.19 6.91 2.44
C THR A 43 -29.47 7.52 3.03
N GLY A 44 -29.43 8.81 3.38
CA GLY A 44 -30.59 9.51 3.95
C GLY A 44 -30.84 9.24 5.44
N THR A 45 -29.99 8.44 6.11
CA THR A 45 -30.08 8.17 7.54
C THR A 45 -29.04 8.95 8.35
N ARG A 46 -29.28 9.17 9.65
CA ARG A 46 -28.22 9.62 10.55
C ARG A 46 -27.34 8.41 10.87
N ARG A 47 -26.04 8.48 10.54
CA ARG A 47 -25.00 7.47 10.86
C ARG A 47 -24.73 7.35 12.36
N THR A 48 -25.75 7.07 13.17
CA THR A 48 -25.62 6.80 14.60
C THR A 48 -25.86 5.32 14.86
N GLU A 49 -25.10 4.74 15.79
CA GLU A 49 -25.15 3.31 16.16
C GLU A 49 -26.57 2.80 16.46
N ARG A 50 -27.43 3.65 17.04
CA ARG A 50 -28.83 3.32 17.31
C ARG A 50 -29.68 3.17 16.04
N VAL A 51 -29.36 3.89 14.98
CA VAL A 51 -30.09 3.84 13.71
C VAL A 51 -29.60 2.66 12.87
N THR A 52 -28.28 2.43 12.81
CA THR A 52 -27.66 1.35 12.01
C THR A 52 -28.03 -0.06 12.48
N ARG A 53 -28.26 -0.28 13.78
CA ARG A 53 -28.71 -1.58 14.32
C ARG A 53 -30.10 -2.01 13.87
N ASN A 54 -30.96 -1.03 13.57
CA ASN A 54 -32.35 -1.30 13.18
C ASN A 54 -32.51 -1.45 11.66
N ILE A 55 -31.45 -1.19 10.89
CA ILE A 55 -31.46 -1.39 9.45
C ILE A 55 -31.05 -2.84 9.19
N LEU A 56 -32.02 -3.66 8.77
CA LEU A 56 -31.77 -5.02 8.34
C LEU A 56 -31.07 -5.00 6.98
N THR A 57 -30.04 -5.82 6.85
CA THR A 57 -29.25 -5.92 5.62
C THR A 57 -29.28 -7.35 5.13
N GLU A 58 -29.87 -7.54 3.95
CA GLU A 58 -29.85 -8.82 3.24
C GLU A 58 -28.83 -8.74 2.11
N LEU A 59 -27.72 -9.47 2.27
CA LEU A 59 -26.65 -9.49 1.28
C LEU A 59 -27.05 -10.28 0.04
N SER A 60 -26.74 -9.73 -1.14
CA SER A 60 -26.89 -10.41 -2.43
C SER A 60 -25.89 -11.56 -2.57
N HIS A 61 -26.06 -12.40 -3.59
CA HIS A 61 -25.10 -13.48 -3.87
C HIS A 61 -23.68 -12.97 -4.13
N GLU A 62 -23.57 -11.83 -4.82
CA GLU A 62 -22.31 -11.16 -5.11
C GLU A 62 -21.67 -10.60 -3.82
N GLU A 63 -22.46 -9.88 -3.01
CA GLU A 63 -22.01 -9.32 -1.73
C GLU A 63 -21.57 -10.43 -0.76
N LEU A 64 -22.25 -11.59 -0.75
CA LEU A 64 -21.82 -12.76 0.02
C LEU A 64 -20.50 -13.35 -0.51
N GLY A 65 -20.27 -13.32 -1.83
CA GLY A 65 -19.00 -13.69 -2.44
C GLY A 65 -17.87 -12.78 -1.96
N SER A 66 -18.06 -11.45 -2.00
CA SER A 66 -17.11 -10.48 -1.47
C SER A 66 -16.85 -10.67 0.03
N LEU A 67 -17.90 -10.93 0.82
CA LEU A 67 -17.77 -11.22 2.24
C LEU A 67 -16.86 -12.43 2.50
N GLU A 68 -17.01 -13.50 1.72
CA GLU A 68 -16.16 -14.68 1.85
C GLU A 68 -14.72 -14.41 1.40
N ASN A 69 -14.54 -13.65 0.32
CA ASN A 69 -13.22 -13.23 -0.14
C ASN A 69 -12.47 -12.40 0.92
N VAL A 70 -13.14 -11.44 1.57
CA VAL A 70 -12.54 -10.69 2.69
C VAL A 70 -12.21 -11.62 3.86
N LYS A 71 -13.05 -12.61 4.18
CA LYS A 71 -12.74 -13.58 5.24
C LYS A 71 -11.52 -14.43 4.90
N MET A 72 -11.37 -14.88 3.65
CA MET A 72 -10.20 -15.63 3.20
C MET A 72 -8.92 -14.78 3.34
N LEU A 73 -8.98 -13.51 2.94
CA LEU A 73 -7.89 -12.55 3.16
C LEU A 73 -7.53 -12.42 4.64
N LEU A 74 -8.51 -12.31 5.53
CA LEU A 74 -8.29 -12.20 6.98
C LEU A 74 -7.81 -13.49 7.64
N GLN A 75 -8.07 -14.66 7.05
CA GLN A 75 -7.56 -15.95 7.55
C GLN A 75 -6.09 -16.15 7.24
N ASN A 76 -5.63 -15.63 6.11
CA ASN A 76 -4.24 -15.71 5.69
C ASN A 76 -3.69 -14.32 5.30
N PRO A 77 -3.64 -13.39 6.27
CA PRO A 77 -3.10 -12.06 6.02
C PRO A 77 -1.60 -12.18 5.76
N ALA A 78 -1.09 -11.40 4.82
CA ALA A 78 0.31 -11.46 4.51
C ALA A 78 1.16 -10.97 5.71
N THR A 79 2.29 -11.62 5.93
CA THR A 79 3.20 -11.26 7.02
C THR A 79 4.06 -10.08 6.57
N LEU A 80 3.98 -8.96 7.31
CA LEU A 80 4.84 -7.81 7.05
C LEU A 80 6.21 -8.01 7.68
N ALA A 81 7.24 -7.79 6.89
CA ALA A 81 8.62 -7.71 7.35
C ALA A 81 8.95 -6.27 7.80
N PRO A 82 9.86 -6.10 8.77
CA PRO A 82 10.49 -4.81 8.98
C PRO A 82 11.33 -4.45 7.74
N PRO A 83 11.38 -3.16 7.36
CA PRO A 83 12.24 -2.74 6.27
C PRO A 83 13.72 -3.05 6.56
N ASP A 84 14.41 -3.62 5.59
CA ASP A 84 15.85 -3.87 5.60
C ASP A 84 16.58 -2.67 4.98
N SER A 85 17.63 -2.18 5.64
CA SER A 85 18.45 -1.09 5.12
C SER A 85 19.27 -1.48 3.89
N CYS A 86 19.55 -2.77 3.71
CA CYS A 86 20.33 -3.30 2.61
C CYS A 86 19.47 -3.95 1.51
N GLY A 87 18.17 -4.10 1.76
CA GLY A 87 17.24 -4.72 0.82
C GLY A 87 16.83 -3.77 -0.31
N THR A 88 16.69 -4.33 -1.51
CA THR A 88 16.09 -3.64 -2.65
C THR A 88 14.58 -3.64 -2.47
N VAL A 89 13.96 -2.45 -2.46
CA VAL A 89 12.50 -2.33 -2.41
C VAL A 89 11.93 -2.47 -3.82
N CYS A 90 10.89 -3.28 -3.95
CA CYS A 90 10.16 -3.52 -5.20
C CYS A 90 8.73 -3.01 -5.05
N MET A 91 8.24 -2.33 -6.07
CA MET A 91 6.85 -1.90 -6.15
C MET A 91 6.16 -2.63 -7.28
N TYR A 92 5.04 -3.26 -6.96
CA TYR A 92 4.13 -3.87 -7.92
C TYR A 92 2.82 -3.11 -7.88
N SER A 93 2.34 -2.68 -9.02
CA SER A 93 1.05 -2.03 -9.14
C SER A 93 0.17 -2.77 -10.15
N ASP A 94 -1.12 -2.77 -9.85
CA ASP A 94 -2.16 -3.22 -10.75
C ASP A 94 -3.32 -2.23 -10.71
N ALA A 95 -3.92 -1.96 -11.87
CA ALA A 95 -5.05 -1.04 -12.01
C ALA A 95 -6.05 -1.57 -13.03
N SER A 96 -7.32 -1.48 -12.67
CA SER A 96 -8.48 -1.71 -13.53
C SER A 96 -9.27 -0.40 -13.70
N ASP A 97 -10.38 -0.47 -14.44
CA ASP A 97 -11.39 0.58 -14.52
C ASP A 97 -12.14 0.82 -13.19
N GLU A 98 -12.18 -0.18 -12.31
CA GLU A 98 -12.86 -0.12 -11.02
C GLU A 98 -11.96 0.38 -9.88
N GLY A 99 -10.67 0.03 -9.90
CA GLY A 99 -9.76 0.39 -8.83
C GLY A 99 -8.32 -0.05 -9.04
N TRP A 100 -7.49 0.13 -8.02
CA TRP A 100 -6.05 -0.11 -8.07
C TRP A 100 -5.56 -0.83 -6.81
N SER A 101 -4.42 -1.48 -6.95
CA SER A 101 -3.69 -2.14 -5.88
C SER A 101 -2.19 -1.92 -6.04
N ILE A 102 -1.49 -1.74 -4.92
CA ILE A 102 -0.04 -1.65 -4.85
C ILE A 102 0.46 -2.62 -3.78
N ILE A 103 1.51 -3.35 -4.12
CA ILE A 103 2.27 -4.19 -3.20
C ILE A 103 3.70 -3.63 -3.15
N LEU A 104 4.16 -3.34 -1.94
CA LEU A 104 5.56 -3.04 -1.66
C LEU A 104 6.19 -4.27 -1.03
N ALA A 105 7.23 -4.79 -1.64
CA ALA A 105 8.04 -5.87 -1.13
C ALA A 105 9.51 -5.44 -1.09
N GLN A 106 10.35 -6.25 -0.46
CA GLN A 106 11.80 -6.11 -0.54
C GLN A 106 12.47 -7.46 -0.78
N VAL A 107 13.63 -7.41 -1.43
CA VAL A 107 14.51 -8.56 -1.68
C VAL A 107 15.90 -8.21 -1.13
N THR A 108 16.37 -8.95 -0.13
CA THR A 108 17.68 -8.69 0.48
C THR A 108 18.82 -9.06 -0.46
N GLU A 109 18.71 -10.18 -1.17
CA GLU A 109 19.72 -10.64 -2.14
C GLU A 109 19.16 -10.61 -3.56
N TRP A 110 19.26 -9.46 -4.21
CA TRP A 110 18.78 -9.32 -5.59
C TRP A 110 19.64 -10.12 -6.57
N SER A 111 19.01 -10.98 -7.38
CA SER A 111 19.69 -11.75 -8.42
C SER A 111 19.07 -11.51 -9.79
N LEU A 112 19.89 -11.05 -10.74
CA LEU A 112 19.49 -10.90 -12.15
C LEU A 112 19.38 -12.24 -12.88
N SER A 113 19.77 -13.34 -12.25
CA SER A 113 19.67 -14.68 -12.85
C SER A 113 18.33 -15.35 -12.59
N LEU A 114 17.49 -14.80 -11.71
CA LEU A 114 16.17 -15.33 -11.38
C LEU A 114 15.09 -14.42 -11.97
N PRO A 115 14.00 -14.99 -12.49
CA PRO A 115 12.76 -14.27 -12.73
C PRO A 115 12.29 -13.57 -11.45
N VAL A 116 11.59 -12.44 -11.59
CA VAL A 116 11.13 -11.64 -10.45
C VAL A 116 10.22 -12.46 -9.54
N ASP A 117 9.32 -13.27 -10.07
CA ASP A 117 8.43 -14.12 -9.27
C ASP A 117 9.14 -15.24 -8.50
N GLU A 118 10.41 -15.52 -8.82
CA GLU A 118 11.25 -16.51 -8.11
C GLU A 118 12.19 -15.88 -7.06
N LEU A 119 12.27 -14.54 -6.96
CA LEU A 119 13.07 -13.87 -5.93
C LEU A 119 12.40 -14.00 -4.55
N ASP A 120 13.22 -14.03 -3.50
CA ASP A 120 12.77 -14.13 -2.10
C ASP A 120 12.19 -12.79 -1.59
N HIS A 121 10.94 -12.56 -1.96
CA HIS A 121 10.19 -11.36 -1.62
C HIS A 121 9.67 -11.42 -0.19
N THR A 122 9.97 -10.37 0.57
CA THR A 122 9.33 -10.12 1.86
C THR A 122 8.42 -8.91 1.77
N LEU A 123 7.17 -9.05 2.20
CA LEU A 123 6.17 -8.01 2.07
C LEU A 123 6.43 -6.87 3.06
N LEU A 124 6.37 -5.62 2.60
CA LEU A 124 6.44 -4.43 3.45
C LEU A 124 5.06 -3.78 3.64
N HIS A 125 4.27 -3.70 2.58
CA HIS A 125 2.97 -3.02 2.63
C HIS A 125 2.06 -3.38 1.45
N CYS A 126 0.76 -3.47 1.72
CA CYS A 126 -0.30 -3.49 0.70
C CYS A 126 -1.09 -2.18 0.74
N MET A 127 -1.46 -1.68 -0.43
CA MET A 127 -2.38 -0.56 -0.59
C MET A 127 -3.36 -0.90 -1.70
N SER A 128 -4.57 -0.39 -1.60
CA SER A 128 -5.55 -0.47 -2.66
C SER A 128 -6.54 0.68 -2.53
N GLY A 129 -7.26 0.94 -3.61
CA GLY A 129 -8.34 1.92 -3.64
C GLY A 129 -9.24 1.71 -4.85
N THR A 130 -10.36 2.41 -4.85
CA THR A 130 -11.37 2.33 -5.91
C THR A 130 -11.59 3.72 -6.52
N PHE A 131 -11.88 3.76 -7.82
CA PHE A 131 -12.07 5.01 -8.52
C PHE A 131 -13.49 5.55 -8.33
N HIS A 132 -13.60 6.86 -8.16
CA HIS A 132 -14.85 7.56 -7.94
C HIS A 132 -14.96 8.82 -8.81
N GLY A 133 -16.18 9.13 -9.26
CA GLY A 133 -16.45 10.33 -10.05
C GLY A 133 -15.62 10.39 -11.33
N ALA A 134 -14.93 11.51 -11.56
CA ALA A 134 -14.14 11.75 -12.77
C ALA A 134 -12.95 10.79 -12.92
N SER A 135 -12.42 10.23 -11.82
CA SER A 135 -11.27 9.32 -11.86
C SER A 135 -11.57 7.98 -12.52
N LYS A 136 -12.85 7.58 -12.65
CA LYS A 136 -13.25 6.38 -13.40
C LYS A 136 -12.97 6.48 -14.91
N ASN A 137 -12.73 7.69 -15.42
CA ASN A 137 -12.47 7.92 -16.84
C ASN A 137 -10.98 8.11 -17.15
N TRP A 138 -10.11 7.99 -16.15
CA TRP A 138 -8.68 8.16 -16.34
C TRP A 138 -8.08 6.96 -17.06
N GLY A 139 -7.12 7.22 -17.94
CA GLY A 139 -6.32 6.16 -18.55
C GLY A 139 -5.38 5.53 -17.51
N VAL A 140 -4.95 4.29 -17.77
CA VAL A 140 -4.01 3.54 -16.91
C VAL A 140 -2.76 4.37 -16.57
N ILE A 141 -2.20 5.10 -17.54
CA ILE A 141 -1.03 5.97 -17.32
C ILE A 141 -1.33 7.11 -16.34
N GLU A 142 -2.51 7.72 -16.44
CA GLU A 142 -2.92 8.81 -15.55
C GLU A 142 -3.15 8.28 -14.13
N ILE A 143 -3.70 7.07 -14.03
CA ILE A 143 -3.89 6.35 -12.77
C ILE A 143 -2.53 6.08 -12.11
N GLU A 144 -1.58 5.46 -12.83
CA GLU A 144 -0.24 5.17 -12.30
C GLU A 144 0.46 6.46 -11.85
N SER A 145 0.36 7.52 -12.64
CA SER A 145 0.89 8.85 -12.30
C SER A 145 0.19 9.48 -11.08
N TYR A 146 -1.10 9.19 -10.87
CA TYR A 146 -1.84 9.68 -9.71
C TYR A 146 -1.48 8.92 -8.43
N LEU A 147 -1.42 7.59 -8.49
CA LEU A 147 -0.95 6.75 -7.37
C LEU A 147 0.42 7.22 -6.90
N SER A 148 1.21 7.62 -7.87
CA SER A 148 2.54 8.16 -7.65
C SER A 148 2.53 9.45 -6.84
N PHE A 149 1.65 10.38 -7.21
CA PHE A 149 1.62 11.73 -6.66
C PHE A 149 0.82 11.84 -5.35
N GLU A 150 -0.36 11.21 -5.26
CA GLU A 150 -1.28 11.32 -4.11
C GLU A 150 -0.64 10.79 -2.81
N ARG A 151 0.28 9.82 -2.92
CA ARG A 151 0.87 9.12 -1.76
C ARG A 151 2.35 9.43 -1.51
N ALA A 152 2.95 10.27 -2.35
CA ALA A 152 4.26 10.88 -2.18
C ALA A 152 4.54 11.41 -0.76
N ASN A 153 3.53 12.04 -0.15
CA ASN A 153 3.65 12.67 1.18
C ASN A 153 3.54 11.68 2.34
N GLN A 154 3.01 10.47 2.13
CA GLN A 154 2.92 9.44 3.19
C GLN A 154 4.20 8.59 3.26
N TRP A 155 4.95 8.49 2.16
CA TRP A 155 6.18 7.70 2.06
C TRP A 155 7.19 8.40 1.14
N VAL A 156 7.88 9.42 1.66
CA VAL A 156 8.85 10.25 0.91
C VAL A 156 9.95 9.39 0.26
N ASP A 157 10.32 8.25 0.84
CA ASP A 157 11.29 7.31 0.28
C ASP A 157 10.75 6.52 -0.93
N VAL A 158 9.44 6.29 -0.99
CA VAL A 158 8.76 5.56 -2.09
C VAL A 158 8.52 6.51 -3.28
N LEU A 159 8.43 7.82 -3.03
CA LEU A 159 8.26 8.84 -4.08
C LEU A 159 9.34 8.75 -5.17
N SER A 160 10.59 8.49 -4.79
CA SER A 160 11.69 8.31 -5.74
C SER A 160 11.54 7.04 -6.58
N LEU A 161 10.99 5.96 -6.01
CA LEU A 161 10.70 4.73 -6.77
C LEU A 161 9.59 4.98 -7.79
N VAL A 162 8.53 5.56 -7.29
CA VAL A 162 7.32 5.89 -7.98
C VAL A 162 7.53 6.85 -9.16
N GLN A 163 8.43 7.84 -9.04
CA GLN A 163 8.77 8.78 -10.12
C GLN A 163 9.57 8.18 -11.27
N ALA A 164 10.11 6.95 -11.13
CA ALA A 164 10.83 6.27 -12.20
C ALA A 164 9.91 5.42 -13.12
N VAL A 165 8.70 5.07 -12.65
CA VAL A 165 7.67 4.34 -13.39
C VAL A 165 7.12 5.07 -14.63
N PRO A 166 6.90 6.41 -14.64
CA PRO A 166 6.17 7.08 -15.71
C PRO A 166 6.90 7.19 -17.07
N ASN A 167 7.98 6.44 -17.29
CA ASN A 167 8.77 6.49 -18.53
C ASN A 167 8.59 5.26 -19.45
N GLN A 168 7.55 4.43 -19.26
CA GLN A 168 7.34 3.26 -20.13
C GLN A 168 6.00 3.28 -20.87
N THR A 169 6.08 2.79 -22.12
CA THR A 169 5.06 2.78 -23.17
C THR A 169 3.72 2.17 -22.71
N PRO A 170 2.55 2.70 -23.13
CA PRO A 170 1.24 2.11 -22.80
C PRO A 170 1.17 0.62 -23.14
N VAL A 171 0.81 -0.21 -22.15
CA VAL A 171 0.50 -1.63 -22.34
C VAL A 171 -0.98 -1.85 -22.05
N GLN A 172 -1.67 -2.65 -22.87
CA GLN A 172 -3.06 -3.04 -22.61
C GLN A 172 -3.14 -3.85 -21.31
N SER A 173 -4.16 -3.59 -20.49
CA SER A 173 -4.49 -4.38 -19.30
C SER A 173 -4.63 -5.86 -19.68
N LEU A 174 -3.74 -6.71 -19.14
CA LEU A 174 -3.69 -8.15 -19.40
C LEU A 174 -4.63 -8.92 -18.47
N ALA A 175 -5.93 -8.59 -18.52
CA ALA A 175 -7.03 -9.44 -18.07
C ALA A 175 -6.77 -10.21 -16.74
N ASN A 176 -6.41 -9.52 -15.66
CA ASN A 176 -6.15 -10.10 -14.32
C ASN A 176 -4.95 -11.06 -14.22
N LEU A 177 -3.88 -10.91 -15.04
CA LEU A 177 -2.74 -11.87 -15.09
C LEU A 177 -1.34 -11.30 -14.70
N LEU A 178 -1.23 -10.37 -13.73
CA LEU A 178 0.03 -9.90 -13.10
C LEU A 178 0.89 -8.90 -13.94
N PRO A 179 2.03 -8.38 -13.42
CA PRO A 179 2.17 -6.99 -13.01
C PRO A 179 3.11 -6.19 -13.92
N ILE A 180 3.04 -4.86 -13.83
CA ILE A 180 4.07 -3.98 -14.39
C ILE A 180 5.32 -4.06 -13.50
N GLU A 181 6.43 -4.46 -14.09
CA GLU A 181 7.73 -4.61 -13.43
C GLU A 181 8.44 -3.26 -13.35
N VAL A 182 8.57 -2.71 -12.14
CA VAL A 182 9.40 -1.53 -11.90
C VAL A 182 10.59 -1.94 -11.02
N VAL A 183 11.70 -2.25 -11.67
CA VAL A 183 12.99 -2.51 -11.02
C VAL A 183 13.71 -1.20 -10.78
N ILE A 184 13.97 -0.88 -9.51
CA ILE A 184 14.79 0.29 -9.16
C ILE A 184 15.88 -0.20 -8.23
N GLY A 185 17.06 -0.42 -8.80
CA GLY A 185 18.29 -0.70 -8.07
C GLY A 185 18.83 0.54 -7.36
N MET A 186 18.03 1.19 -6.53
CA MET A 186 18.48 2.30 -5.68
C MET A 186 18.63 1.82 -4.23
N ASN A 187 19.79 2.12 -3.65
CA ASN A 187 19.98 1.98 -2.21
C ASN A 187 19.08 2.97 -1.48
N ARG A 188 18.45 2.51 -0.40
CA ARG A 188 17.60 3.35 0.45
C ARG A 188 18.45 4.44 1.11
N PRO A 189 18.04 5.72 1.10
CA PRO A 189 18.70 6.73 1.92
C PRO A 189 18.45 6.45 3.41
N SER A 190 19.48 6.60 4.24
CA SER A 190 19.38 6.44 5.69
C SER A 190 18.28 7.37 6.26
N PRO A 191 17.41 6.89 7.16
CA PRO A 191 16.40 7.73 7.82
C PRO A 191 17.03 8.83 8.70
N LEU A 192 18.33 8.76 8.98
CA LEU A 192 19.11 9.76 9.70
C LEU A 192 19.90 10.61 8.70
N ARG A 193 19.36 11.78 8.34
CA ARG A 193 20.04 12.70 7.44
C ARG A 193 20.97 13.67 8.18
N ASN A 194 20.55 14.13 9.37
CA ASN A 194 21.28 15.12 10.15
C ASN A 194 21.25 14.78 11.66
N ILE A 195 22.35 15.04 12.38
CA ILE A 195 22.37 15.18 13.84
C ILE A 195 22.62 16.66 14.14
N VAL A 196 21.81 17.25 15.01
CA VAL A 196 22.05 18.59 15.54
C VAL A 196 22.61 18.45 16.95
N THR A 197 23.89 18.81 17.12
CA THR A 197 24.52 18.93 18.44
C THR A 197 24.39 20.38 18.89
N ALA A 198 23.79 20.57 20.06
CA ALA A 198 23.63 21.90 20.65
C ALA A 198 24.81 22.19 21.58
N ASP A 199 25.76 22.98 21.10
CA ASP A 199 26.87 23.47 21.91
C ASP A 199 26.59 24.91 22.36
N SER A 200 27.24 25.34 23.45
CA SER A 200 27.00 26.64 24.11
C SER A 200 27.27 27.88 23.26
N GLU A 201 27.77 27.73 22.04
CA GLU A 201 28.04 28.83 21.09
C GLU A 201 27.24 28.74 19.78
N GLY A 202 26.18 27.93 19.73
CA GLY A 202 25.29 27.79 18.57
C GLY A 202 25.36 26.39 17.97
N GLY A 203 24.20 25.77 17.73
CA GLY A 203 24.12 24.37 17.34
C GLY A 203 24.80 24.08 16.00
N GLN A 204 25.60 23.01 15.95
CA GLN A 204 26.18 22.49 14.71
C GLN A 204 25.26 21.42 14.11
N VAL A 205 25.05 21.49 12.80
CA VAL A 205 24.31 20.48 12.03
C VAL A 205 25.33 19.61 11.31
N HIS A 206 25.36 18.32 11.63
CA HIS A 206 26.22 17.35 10.97
C HIS A 206 25.41 16.56 9.95
N HIS A 207 25.82 16.63 8.68
CA HIS A 207 25.24 15.87 7.57
C HIS A 207 25.95 14.53 7.43
N PHE A 208 25.20 13.43 7.40
CA PHE A 208 25.78 12.08 7.31
C PHE A 208 26.48 11.79 5.98
N ASP A 209 26.10 12.49 4.91
CA ASP A 209 26.67 12.30 3.56
C ASP A 209 28.16 12.70 3.47
N GLU A 210 28.68 13.48 4.44
CA GLU A 210 30.08 13.92 4.49
C GLU A 210 30.96 13.12 5.49
N MET A 211 30.38 12.18 6.25
CA MET A 211 31.11 11.44 7.31
C MET A 211 31.72 10.12 6.86
N SER A 212 31.52 9.70 5.60
CA SER A 212 32.06 8.43 5.08
C SER A 212 33.59 8.42 4.91
N ASP A 213 34.23 9.57 4.68
CA ASP A 213 35.69 9.64 4.47
C ASP A 213 36.52 9.88 5.75
N ASN A 214 35.90 10.27 6.87
CA ASN A 214 36.63 10.67 8.09
C ASN A 214 36.56 9.68 9.26
N ILE A 215 35.76 8.61 9.18
CA ILE A 215 35.68 7.62 10.27
C ILE A 215 36.84 6.59 10.19
N VAL A 216 37.45 6.38 9.02
CA VAL A 216 38.56 5.42 8.87
C VAL A 216 39.87 5.93 9.52
N THR A 217 40.00 7.23 9.81
CA THR A 217 41.25 7.82 10.30
C THR A 217 41.35 7.97 11.82
N HIS A 218 40.24 7.88 12.57
CA HIS A 218 40.23 8.13 14.03
C HIS A 218 40.07 6.89 14.92
N VAL A 219 39.85 5.70 14.36
CA VAL A 219 39.79 4.44 15.14
C VAL A 219 41.17 3.79 15.34
N ASN A 220 42.23 4.28 14.67
CA ASN A 220 43.60 3.76 14.82
C ASN A 220 44.47 4.53 15.85
N LYS A 221 43.88 5.36 16.71
CA LYS A 221 44.60 6.03 17.82
C LYS A 221 43.77 6.09 19.11
N LEU A 222 43.30 4.93 19.59
CA LEU A 222 43.08 4.66 21.01
C LEU A 222 43.41 3.20 21.29
#